data_AF-X1IAE5-F1
#
_entry.id   AF-X1IAE5-F1
#
_cell.length_a   1.000
_cell.length_b   1.000
_cell.length_c   1.000
_cell.angle_alpha   90.00
_cell.angle_beta   90.00
_cell.angle_gamma   90.00
#
_symmetry.space_group_name_H-M   'P 1'
#
loop_
_entity.id
_entity.type
_entity.pdbx_description
1 polymer ?
#
loop_
_entity_poly.entity_id
_entity_poly.type
_entity_poly.pdbx_seq_one_letter_code
_entity_poly.pdbx_strand_id
1 'polypeptide(L)'
;MAKFRNAQSYYGNTAEARKRQRANLIPGNPWQKRRTKELRLDCFWESIPLKNRQEIFEAFENKKDFKEIENMPKEELKDKKYLADWWDKQELKDKKFIYKNEITAFTKELISWLLKDMEKCLKKKLKEGI
;
A
#
# COMPACT_ATOMS: atom_id res chain seq x y z
N MET A 1 -46.82 7.50 17.05
CA MET A 1 -45.74 7.18 18.02
C MET A 1 -44.39 7.29 17.32
N ALA A 2 -43.61 8.32 17.63
CA ALA A 2 -42.22 8.41 17.17
C ALA A 2 -41.41 7.37 17.94
N LYS A 3 -40.81 6.39 17.24
CA LYS A 3 -39.88 5.43 17.84
C LYS A 3 -38.62 6.20 18.25
N PHE A 4 -38.53 6.59 19.53
CA PHE A 4 -37.30 7.13 20.09
C PHE A 4 -36.24 6.01 20.06
N ARG A 5 -35.28 6.14 19.14
CA ARG A 5 -34.12 5.25 19.08
C ARG A 5 -33.27 5.53 20.32
N ASN A 6 -33.08 4.50 21.14
CA ASN A 6 -32.33 4.60 22.38
C ASN A 6 -30.90 5.14 22.10
N ALA A 7 -30.41 6.05 22.95
CA ALA A 7 -29.11 6.72 22.80
C ALA A 7 -27.92 5.74 22.74
N GLN A 8 -28.13 4.46 23.07
CA GLN A 8 -27.14 3.41 22.90
C GLN A 8 -26.69 3.17 21.46
N SER A 9 -27.48 3.57 20.45
CA SER A 9 -27.04 3.55 19.05
C SER A 9 -25.84 4.48 18.76
N TYR A 10 -25.61 5.49 19.60
CA TYR A 10 -24.48 6.41 19.48
C TYR A 10 -23.15 5.83 20.01
N TYR A 11 -23.18 4.82 20.90
CA TYR A 11 -21.94 4.18 21.40
C TYR A 11 -21.22 3.36 20.31
N GLY A 12 -21.91 3.01 19.22
CA GLY A 12 -21.29 2.39 18.04
C GLY A 12 -20.50 3.37 17.16
N ASN A 13 -20.50 4.67 17.48
CA ASN A 13 -19.98 5.72 16.61
C ASN A 13 -18.76 6.46 17.19
N THR A 14 -18.14 5.94 18.25
CA THR A 14 -16.88 6.46 18.77
C THR A 14 -15.72 6.16 17.81
N ALA A 15 -14.68 6.99 17.82
CA ALA A 15 -13.50 6.75 16.98
C ALA A 15 -12.89 5.36 17.22
N GLU A 16 -12.92 4.89 18.46
CA GLU A 16 -12.46 3.54 18.84
C GLU A 16 -13.38 2.43 18.33
N ALA A 17 -14.71 2.59 18.43
CA ALA A 17 -15.66 1.62 17.88
C ALA A 17 -15.52 1.52 16.35
N ARG A 18 -15.36 2.65 15.65
CA ARG A 18 -15.07 2.68 14.20
C ARG A 18 -13.72 2.01 13.89
N LYS A 19 -12.70 2.21 14.72
CA LYS A 19 -11.39 1.56 14.57
C LYS A 19 -11.49 0.04 14.75
N ARG A 20 -12.26 -0.43 15.74
CA ARG A 20 -12.53 -1.87 15.98
C ARG A 20 -13.36 -2.48 14.86
N GLN A 21 -14.42 -1.82 14.40
CA GLN A 21 -15.21 -2.25 13.25
C GLN A 21 -14.36 -2.37 11.98
N ARG A 22 -13.54 -1.34 11.67
CA ARG A 22 -12.59 -1.39 10.54
C ARG A 22 -11.56 -2.52 10.68
N ALA A 23 -11.10 -2.80 11.90
CA ALA A 23 -10.21 -3.92 12.17
C ALA A 23 -10.89 -5.29 12.05
N ASN A 24 -12.21 -5.36 12.21
CA ASN A 24 -13.03 -6.56 12.05
C ASN A 24 -13.45 -6.82 10.59
N LEU A 25 -13.42 -5.80 9.72
CA LEU A 25 -13.71 -5.94 8.28
C LEU A 25 -12.66 -6.79 7.53
N ILE A 26 -11.45 -6.94 8.07
CA ILE A 26 -10.44 -7.84 7.52
C ILE A 26 -10.64 -9.20 8.20
N PRO A 27 -11.11 -10.25 7.48
CA PRO A 27 -11.28 -11.57 8.07
C PRO A 27 -9.92 -12.16 8.49
N GLY A 28 -9.92 -12.99 9.53
CA GLY A 28 -8.74 -13.74 9.97
C GLY A 28 -8.18 -13.34 11.34
N ASN A 29 -7.26 -14.16 11.85
CA ASN A 29 -6.56 -13.95 13.12
C ASN A 29 -5.51 -12.81 13.01
N PRO A 30 -4.93 -12.33 14.13
CA PRO A 30 -3.96 -11.23 14.10
C PRO A 30 -2.76 -11.45 13.17
N TRP A 31 -2.27 -12.69 13.09
CA TRP A 31 -1.17 -13.05 12.20
C TRP A 31 -1.58 -12.97 10.72
N GLN A 32 -2.74 -13.52 10.36
CA GLN A 32 -3.31 -13.42 9.01
C GLN A 32 -3.52 -11.96 8.60
N LYS A 33 -4.05 -11.14 9.51
CA LYS A 33 -4.24 -9.70 9.30
C LYS A 33 -2.92 -8.98 9.06
N ARG A 34 -1.84 -9.36 9.76
CA ARG A 34 -0.51 -8.79 9.59
C ARG A 34 0.07 -9.18 8.22
N ARG A 35 0.07 -10.47 7.90
CA ARG A 35 0.52 -11.01 6.61
C ARG A 35 -0.23 -10.37 5.44
N THR A 36 -1.55 -10.21 5.56
CA THR A 36 -2.37 -9.57 4.52
C THR A 36 -1.97 -8.11 4.27
N LYS A 37 -1.55 -7.39 5.31
CA LYS A 37 -1.07 -6.00 5.18
C LYS A 37 0.32 -5.94 4.53
N GLU A 38 1.20 -6.87 4.89
CA GLU A 38 2.54 -6.99 4.28
C GLU A 38 2.39 -7.33 2.78
N LEU A 39 1.61 -8.36 2.45
CA LEU A 39 1.32 -8.76 1.06
C LEU A 39 0.69 -7.64 0.23
N ARG A 40 -0.15 -6.79 0.83
CA ARG A 40 -0.71 -5.62 0.14
C ARG A 40 0.37 -4.63 -0.28
N LEU A 41 1.39 -4.40 0.55
CA LEU A 41 2.48 -3.49 0.22
C LEU A 41 3.38 -4.08 -0.87
N ASP A 42 3.60 -5.39 -0.85
CA ASP A 42 4.36 -6.06 -1.91
C ASP A 42 3.57 -6.07 -3.22
N CYS A 43 2.26 -6.29 -3.17
CA CYS A 43 1.39 -6.15 -4.33
C CYS A 43 1.37 -4.72 -4.87
N PHE A 44 1.41 -3.70 -4.02
CA PHE A 44 1.59 -2.32 -4.48
C PHE A 44 2.86 -2.17 -5.31
N TRP A 45 4.00 -2.64 -4.78
CA TRP A 45 5.28 -2.57 -5.47
C TRP A 45 5.27 -3.33 -6.80
N GLU A 46 4.62 -4.48 -6.85
CA GLU A 46 4.47 -5.28 -8.06
C GLU A 46 3.53 -4.66 -9.10
N SER A 47 2.51 -3.91 -8.66
CA SER A 47 1.51 -3.29 -9.54
C SER A 47 2.01 -2.00 -10.21
N ILE A 48 2.99 -1.30 -9.62
CA ILE A 48 3.51 -0.08 -10.23
C ILE A 48 4.49 -0.35 -11.38
N PRO A 49 4.52 0.52 -12.41
CA PRO A 49 5.49 0.43 -13.50
C PRO A 49 6.95 0.51 -13.01
N LEU A 50 7.88 -0.06 -13.79
CA LEU A 50 9.31 -0.03 -13.46
C LEU A 50 9.85 1.40 -13.34
N LYS A 51 9.39 2.33 -14.20
CA LYS A 51 9.75 3.76 -14.12
C LYS A 51 9.41 4.34 -12.74
N ASN A 52 8.19 4.11 -12.25
CA ASN A 52 7.76 4.59 -10.94
C ASN A 52 8.55 3.94 -9.79
N ARG A 53 8.92 2.65 -9.91
CA ARG A 53 9.80 2.00 -8.91
C ARG A 53 11.17 2.67 -8.83
N GLN A 54 11.74 3.01 -9.99
CA GLN A 54 13.00 3.75 -10.06
C GLN A 54 12.86 5.13 -9.41
N GLU A 55 11.79 5.85 -9.74
CA GLU A 55 11.53 7.17 -9.16
C GLU A 55 11.41 7.12 -7.63
N ILE A 56 10.66 6.14 -7.11
CA ILE A 56 10.50 5.93 -5.67
C ILE A 56 11.84 5.59 -5.01
N PHE A 57 12.64 4.71 -5.61
CA PHE A 57 13.95 4.34 -5.09
C PHE A 57 14.87 5.56 -4.99
N GLU A 58 15.00 6.32 -6.07
CA GLU A 58 15.89 7.49 -6.12
C GLU A 58 15.42 8.62 -5.19
N ALA A 59 14.10 8.84 -5.09
CA ALA A 59 13.54 9.82 -4.18
C ALA A 59 13.73 9.41 -2.71
N PHE A 60 13.64 8.12 -2.39
CA PHE A 60 13.73 7.64 -1.01
C PHE A 60 15.18 7.51 -0.52
N GLU A 61 16.05 6.86 -1.29
CA GLU A 61 17.44 6.60 -0.91
C GLU A 61 18.34 7.81 -1.17
N ASN A 62 18.21 8.39 -2.37
CA ASN A 62 19.12 9.44 -2.84
C ASN A 62 18.54 10.84 -2.72
N LYS A 63 17.27 10.98 -2.30
CA LYS A 63 16.55 12.26 -2.18
C LYS A 63 16.56 13.08 -3.47
N LYS A 64 16.61 12.40 -4.61
CA LYS A 64 16.59 13.05 -5.92
C LYS A 64 15.19 13.49 -6.29
N ASP A 65 15.11 14.64 -6.95
CA ASP A 65 13.87 15.13 -7.52
C ASP A 65 13.58 14.47 -8.88
N PHE A 66 12.31 14.52 -9.30
CA PHE A 66 11.86 13.95 -10.58
C PHE A 66 12.69 14.43 -11.78
N LYS A 67 13.07 15.72 -11.80
CA LYS A 67 13.89 16.29 -12.87
C LYS A 67 15.30 15.70 -12.92
N GLU A 68 15.87 15.35 -11.78
CA GLU A 68 17.20 14.72 -11.74
C GLU A 68 17.12 13.29 -12.25
N ILE A 69 16.05 12.58 -11.90
CA ILE A 69 15.79 11.20 -12.31
C ILE A 69 15.57 11.10 -13.83
N GLU A 70 14.81 12.02 -14.43
CA GLU A 70 14.57 12.03 -15.88
C GLU A 70 15.85 12.30 -16.69
N ASN A 71 16.81 13.02 -16.12
CA ASN A 71 18.08 13.33 -16.76
C ASN A 71 19.17 12.28 -16.49
N MET A 72 18.88 11.22 -15.73
CA MET A 72 19.89 10.20 -15.45
C MET A 72 20.26 9.40 -16.72
N PRO A 73 21.55 9.10 -16.90
CA PRO A 73 21.99 8.20 -17.96
C PRO A 73 21.39 6.81 -17.76
N LYS A 74 21.13 6.10 -18.87
CA LYS A 74 20.45 4.79 -18.83
C LYS A 74 21.24 3.74 -18.05
N GLU A 75 22.57 3.87 -18.03
CA GLU A 75 23.49 3.01 -17.29
C GLU A 75 23.31 3.13 -15.77
N GLU A 76 22.79 4.25 -15.27
CA GLU A 76 22.55 4.46 -13.84
C GLU A 76 21.21 3.89 -13.36
N LEU A 77 20.26 3.65 -14.29
CA LEU A 77 18.94 3.10 -13.99
C LEU A 77 19.06 1.69 -13.42
N LYS A 78 18.37 1.45 -12.30
CA LYS A 78 18.37 0.14 -11.67
C LYS A 78 17.46 -0.80 -12.44
N ASP A 79 17.92 -2.05 -12.58
CA ASP A 79 17.09 -3.07 -13.20
C ASP A 79 15.95 -3.51 -12.26
N LYS A 80 15.01 -4.26 -12.83
CA LYS A 80 13.84 -4.75 -12.09
C LYS A 80 14.23 -5.62 -10.89
N LYS A 81 15.33 -6.38 -10.99
CA LYS A 81 15.75 -7.32 -9.96
C LYS A 81 16.32 -6.56 -8.76
N TYR A 82 17.19 -5.60 -9.00
CA TYR A 82 17.76 -4.73 -7.99
C TYR A 82 16.65 -4.00 -7.21
N LEU A 83 15.65 -3.45 -7.92
CA LEU A 83 14.53 -2.74 -7.30
C LEU A 83 13.61 -3.69 -6.49
N ALA A 84 13.48 -4.95 -6.90
CA ALA A 84 12.76 -5.95 -6.11
C ALA A 84 13.54 -6.31 -4.83
N ASP A 85 14.84 -6.60 -4.95
CA ASP A 85 15.72 -6.93 -3.82
C ASP A 85 15.82 -5.76 -2.83
N TRP A 86 15.83 -4.52 -3.33
CA TRP A 86 15.78 -3.32 -2.50
C TRP A 86 14.48 -3.26 -1.70
N TRP A 87 13.33 -3.42 -2.37
CA TRP A 87 12.03 -3.40 -1.70
C TRP A 87 11.90 -4.48 -0.64
N ASP A 88 12.39 -5.69 -0.91
CA ASP A 88 12.32 -6.81 0.04
C ASP A 88 13.15 -6.57 1.31
N LYS A 89 14.21 -5.77 1.22
CA LYS A 89 15.04 -5.36 2.37
C LYS A 89 14.44 -4.22 3.19
N GLN A 90 13.43 -3.52 2.68
CA GLN A 90 12.82 -2.39 3.39
C GLN A 90 12.02 -2.85 4.62
N GLU A 91 12.13 -2.08 5.71
CA GLU A 91 11.30 -2.31 6.88
C GLU A 91 9.83 -2.06 6.57
N LEU A 92 8.95 -2.78 7.28
CA LEU A 92 7.50 -2.61 7.13
C LEU A 92 7.03 -1.16 7.39
N LYS A 93 7.75 -0.41 8.22
CA LYS A 93 7.45 0.99 8.51
C LYS A 93 7.72 1.87 7.28
N ASP A 94 8.84 1.64 6.61
CA ASP A 94 9.26 2.41 5.44
C ASP A 94 8.40 2.07 4.22
N LYS A 95 8.11 0.78 4.00
CA LYS A 95 7.12 0.36 2.99
C LYS A 95 5.78 1.07 3.14
N LYS A 96 5.28 1.22 4.38
CA LYS A 96 4.03 1.94 4.66
C LYS A 96 4.15 3.44 4.42
N PHE A 97 5.28 4.03 4.77
CA PHE A 97 5.55 5.45 4.55
C PHE A 97 5.55 5.77 3.06
N ILE A 98 6.32 5.02 2.27
CA ILE A 98 6.39 5.12 0.82
C ILE A 98 4.99 4.95 0.22
N TYR A 99 4.30 3.83 0.52
CA TYR A 99 2.95 3.59 0.01
C TYR A 99 1.99 4.76 0.29
N LYS A 100 2.02 5.32 1.51
CA LYS A 100 1.14 6.43 1.86
C LYS A 100 1.43 7.67 1.02
N ASN A 101 2.70 8.03 0.86
CA ASN A 101 3.10 9.21 0.10
C ASN A 101 2.75 9.07 -1.39
N GLU A 102 3.06 7.91 -1.98
CA GLU A 102 2.80 7.64 -3.40
C GLU A 102 1.30 7.63 -3.71
N ILE A 103 0.50 6.95 -2.90
CA ILE A 103 -0.96 6.94 -3.08
C ILE A 103 -1.55 8.33 -2.95
N THR A 104 -0.99 9.21 -2.11
CA THR A 104 -1.46 10.60 -2.02
C THR A 104 -1.02 11.47 -3.21
N ALA A 105 0.10 11.14 -3.85
CA ALA A 105 0.62 11.85 -5.00
C ALA A 105 -0.05 11.43 -6.31
N PHE A 106 -0.54 10.19 -6.41
CA PHE A 106 -1.17 9.67 -7.61
C PHE A 106 -2.54 10.29 -7.90
N THR A 107 -2.90 10.36 -9.19
CA THR A 107 -4.23 10.79 -9.61
C THR A 107 -5.28 9.76 -9.20
N LYS A 108 -6.53 10.21 -9.02
CA LYS A 108 -7.65 9.32 -8.65
C LYS A 108 -7.84 8.15 -9.64
N GLU A 109 -7.61 8.41 -10.93
CA GLU A 109 -7.70 7.39 -11.98
C GLU A 109 -6.62 6.32 -11.84
N LEU A 110 -5.36 6.73 -11.63
CA LEU A 110 -4.25 5.82 -11.40
C LEU A 110 -4.45 5.01 -10.12
N ILE A 111 -4.90 5.63 -9.04
CA ILE A 111 -5.22 4.94 -7.78
C ILE A 111 -6.29 3.87 -8.01
N SER A 112 -7.36 4.20 -8.75
CA SER A 112 -8.44 3.25 -9.04
C SER A 112 -7.93 2.02 -9.81
N TRP A 113 -7.08 2.22 -10.81
CA TRP A 113 -6.47 1.13 -11.57
C TRP A 113 -5.52 0.29 -10.70
N LEU A 114 -4.62 0.96 -9.99
CA LEU A 114 -3.66 0.34 -9.08
C LEU A 114 -4.35 -0.51 -8.00
N LEU A 115 -5.43 -0.01 -7.37
CA LEU A 115 -6.15 -0.75 -6.34
C LEU A 115 -6.79 -2.04 -6.88
N LYS A 116 -7.26 -2.04 -8.14
CA LYS A 116 -7.79 -3.26 -8.78
C LYS A 116 -6.68 -4.30 -8.98
N ASP A 117 -5.52 -3.86 -9.46
CA ASP A 117 -4.38 -4.74 -9.70
C ASP A 117 -3.80 -5.28 -8.39
N MET A 118 -3.70 -4.43 -7.37
CA MET A 118 -3.31 -4.84 -6.02
C MET A 118 -4.28 -5.87 -5.44
N GLU A 119 -5.59 -5.69 -5.62
CA GLU A 119 -6.58 -6.65 -5.15
C GLU A 119 -6.46 -8.00 -5.87
N LYS A 120 -6.23 -7.98 -7.19
CA LYS A 120 -5.99 -9.19 -7.99
C LYS A 120 -4.72 -9.91 -7.53
N CYS A 121 -3.64 -9.18 -7.33
CA CYS A 121 -2.38 -9.71 -6.78
C CYS A 121 -2.59 -10.33 -5.40
N LEU A 122 -3.26 -9.62 -4.49
CA LEU A 122 -3.49 -10.08 -3.13
C LEU A 122 -4.33 -11.37 -3.10
N LYS A 123 -5.39 -11.44 -3.90
CA LYS A 123 -6.22 -12.66 -4.04
C LYS A 123 -5.40 -13.84 -4.54
N LYS A 124 -4.45 -13.62 -5.46
CA LYS A 124 -3.56 -14.67 -5.96
C LYS A 124 -2.62 -15.17 -4.85
N LYS A 125 -1.89 -14.26 -4.19
CA LYS A 125 -0.94 -14.63 -3.12
C LYS A 125 -1.63 -15.33 -1.94
N LEU A 126 -2.83 -14.87 -1.55
CA LEU A 126 -3.61 -15.52 -0.49
C LEU A 126 -4.10 -16.93 -0.87
N LYS A 127 -4.39 -17.19 -2.15
CA LYS A 127 -4.76 -18.53 -2.63
C LYS A 127 -3.57 -19.48 -2.71
N GLU A 128 -2.40 -18.96 -3.04
CA GLU A 128 -1.16 -19.74 -3.17
C GLU A 128 -0.53 -20.11 -1.82
N GLY A 129 -1.03 -19.56 -0.69
CA GLY A 129 -0.59 -19.92 0.66
C GLY A 129 0.80 -19.39 1.06
N ILE A 130 1.45 -18.62 0.16
CA ILE A 130 2.78 -18.00 0.33
C ILE A 130 2.77 -16.89 1.37
#